data_AF-A0A2E7DLF3-F1
#
_entry.id   AF-A0A2E7DLF3-F1
#
_cell.length_a   1.000
_cell.length_b   1.000
_cell.length_c   1.000
_cell.angle_alpha   90.00
_cell.angle_beta   90.00
_cell.angle_gamma   90.00
#
_symmetry.space_group_name_H-M   'P 1'
#
loop_
_entity.id
_entity.type
_entity.pdbx_description
1 polymer ?
#
loop_
_entity_poly.entity_id
_entity_poly.type
_entity_poly.pdbx_seq_one_letter_code
_entity_poly.pdbx_strand_id
1 'polypeptide(L)' 'MSRAWLVKDLESGEVSSWTLTNILHEINRDRSDEWTPYDASDWREGWDHWCEGYTHNLII' A
#
# COMPACT_ATOMS: atom_id res chain seq x y z
N MET A 1 -13.34 9.21 -12.12
CA MET A 1 -12.14 8.39 -12.39
C MET A 1 -11.41 8.23 -11.08
N SER A 2 -11.22 7.00 -10.60
CA SER A 2 -10.41 6.72 -9.40
C SER A 2 -8.94 7.00 -9.71
N ARG A 3 -8.25 7.66 -8.79
CA ARG A 3 -6.80 7.93 -8.91
C ARG A 3 -6.05 6.60 -8.78
N ALA A 4 -5.00 6.44 -9.58
CA ALA A 4 -4.07 5.31 -9.50
C ALA A 4 -2.66 5.83 -9.19
N TRP A 5 -1.86 4.98 -8.55
CA TRP A 5 -0.47 5.23 -8.18
C TRP A 5 0.42 4.17 -8.80
N LEU A 6 1.63 4.57 -9.19
CA LEU A 6 2.65 3.62 -9.59
C LEU A 6 3.34 3.09 -8.33
N VAL A 7 3.36 1.79 -8.19
CA VAL A 7 3.95 1.07 -7.07
C VAL A 7 5.01 0.16 -7.61
N LYS A 8 6.21 0.22 -7.04
CA LYS A 8 7.31 -0.70 -7.31
C LYS A 8 7.37 -1.75 -6.22
N ASP A 9 7.26 -3.02 -6.59
CA ASP A 9 7.59 -4.13 -5.71
C ASP A 9 9.13 -4.26 -5.59
N LEU A 10 9.63 -4.36 -4.37
CA LEU A 10 11.07 -4.34 -4.10
C LEU A 10 11.72 -5.72 -4.21
N GLU A 11 10.94 -6.80 -4.14
CA GLU A 11 11.44 -8.17 -4.27
C GLU A 11 11.69 -8.53 -5.74
N SER A 12 10.69 -8.30 -6.58
CA SER A 12 10.70 -8.57 -8.03
C SER A 12 11.27 -7.41 -8.85
N GLY A 13 11.18 -6.18 -8.33
CA GLY A 13 11.49 -4.96 -9.08
C GLY A 13 10.40 -4.52 -10.06
N GLU A 14 9.27 -5.21 -10.13
CA GLU A 14 8.16 -4.89 -11.03
C GLU A 14 7.47 -3.58 -10.63
N VAL A 15 7.06 -2.80 -11.62
CA VAL A 15 6.25 -1.59 -11.42
C VAL A 15 4.85 -1.84 -11.94
N SER A 16 3.85 -1.65 -11.09
CA SER A 16 2.45 -1.85 -11.41
C SER A 16 1.59 -0.65 -10.98
N SER A 17 0.41 -0.50 -11.60
CA SER A 17 -0.52 0.60 -11.33
C SER A 17 -1.59 0.15 -10.34
N TRP A 18 -1.64 0.76 -9.17
CA TRP A 18 -2.52 0.39 -8.07
C TRP A 18 -3.58 1.45 -7.80
N THR A 19 -4.79 1.00 -7.48
CA THR A 19 -5.84 1.88 -6.95
C THR A 19 -5.69 2.01 -5.43
N LEU A 20 -6.40 2.96 -4.82
CA LEU A 20 -6.41 3.11 -3.36
C LEU A 20 -6.90 1.83 -2.68
N THR A 21 -7.84 1.12 -3.29
CA THR A 21 -8.31 -0.18 -2.79
C THR A 21 -7.20 -1.22 -2.78
N ASN A 22 -6.33 -1.25 -3.81
CA ASN A 22 -5.19 -2.18 -3.83
C ASN A 22 -4.19 -1.82 -2.73
N ILE A 23 -3.89 -0.53 -2.57
CA ILE A 23 -3.00 -0.03 -1.52
C ILE A 23 -3.53 -0.40 -0.12
N LEU A 24 -4.81 -0.14 0.14
CA LEU A 24 -5.45 -0.48 1.41
C LEU A 24 -5.49 -1.98 1.68
N HIS A 25 -5.70 -2.79 0.62
CA HIS A 25 -5.64 -4.23 0.75
C HIS A 25 -4.24 -4.69 1.16
N GLU A 26 -3.20 -4.13 0.56
CA GLU A 26 -1.81 -4.48 0.87
C GLU A 26 -1.41 -4.07 2.29
N ILE A 27 -1.71 -2.83 2.70
CA ILE A 27 -1.39 -2.35 4.06
C ILE A 27 -2.03 -3.23 5.13
N ASN A 28 -3.28 -3.64 4.89
CA ASN A 28 -4.08 -4.43 5.83
C ASN A 28 -3.95 -5.94 5.61
N ARG A 29 -3.06 -6.39 4.71
CA ARG A 29 -2.86 -7.82 4.43
C ARG A 29 -2.20 -8.51 5.62
N ASP A 30 -2.63 -9.74 5.90
CA ASP A 30 -2.03 -10.62 6.91
C ASP A 30 -1.95 -10.03 8.33
N ARG A 31 -2.94 -9.20 8.71
CA ARG A 31 -3.04 -8.58 10.05
C ARG A 31 -3.84 -9.45 11.01
N SER A 32 -3.62 -9.25 12.31
CA SER A 32 -4.37 -9.95 13.37
C SER A 32 -5.80 -9.45 13.50
N ASP A 33 -6.66 -10.21 14.18
CA ASP A 33 -8.06 -9.82 14.44
C ASP A 33 -8.20 -8.56 15.33
N GLU A 34 -7.16 -8.22 16.10
CA GLU A 34 -7.11 -7.01 16.93
C GLU A 34 -6.64 -5.77 16.15
N TRP A 35 -6.25 -5.94 14.88
CA TRP A 35 -5.81 -4.84 14.03
C TRP A 35 -6.95 -3.89 13.71
N THR A 36 -6.67 -2.59 13.82
CA THR A 36 -7.56 -1.55 13.28
C THR A 36 -7.16 -1.27 11.84
N PRO A 37 -8.01 -1.59 10.83
CA PRO A 37 -7.64 -1.41 9.45
C PRO A 37 -7.45 0.07 9.08
N TYR A 38 -6.40 0.36 8.31
CA TYR A 38 -6.24 1.64 7.65
C TYR A 38 -7.33 1.83 6.58
N ASP A 39 -7.73 3.07 6.34
CA ASP A 39 -8.74 3.49 5.39
C ASP A 39 -8.29 4.69 4.51
N ALA A 40 -9.21 5.24 3.72
CA ALA A 40 -8.88 6.31 2.78
C ALA A 40 -8.39 7.62 3.43
N SER A 41 -8.58 7.81 4.74
CA SER A 41 -8.16 9.00 5.47
C SER A 41 -6.73 8.90 6.01
N ASP A 42 -6.23 7.69 6.27
CA ASP A 42 -4.93 7.44 6.92
C ASP A 42 -4.03 6.47 6.13
N TRP A 43 -4.45 6.00 4.95
CA TRP A 43 -3.70 5.04 4.12
C TRP A 43 -2.24 5.43 3.88
N ARG A 44 -1.93 6.73 3.82
CA ARG A 44 -0.57 7.20 3.55
C ARG A 44 0.36 6.99 4.74
N GLU A 45 -0.15 7.14 5.96
CA GLU A 45 0.58 6.77 7.17
C GLU A 45 0.78 5.25 7.23
N GLY A 46 -0.28 4.48 6.95
CA GLY A 46 -0.18 3.02 6.89
C GLY A 46 0.82 2.54 5.84
N TRP A 47 0.84 3.15 4.66
CA TRP A 47 1.80 2.81 3.62
C TRP A 47 3.24 3.08 4.05
N ASP A 48 3.51 4.26 4.61
CA ASP A 48 4.84 4.66 5.06
C ASP A 48 5.38 3.72 6.17
N HIS A 49 4.51 3.33 7.10
CA HIS A 49 4.89 2.46 8.22
C HIS A 49 5.10 1.00 7.83
N TRP A 50 4.36 0.49 6.84
CA TRP A 50 4.27 -0.96 6.63
C TRP A 50 4.71 -1.45 5.25
N CYS A 51 4.79 -0.56 4.26
CA CYS A 51 5.07 -0.93 2.88
C CYS A 51 6.30 -0.20 2.33
N GLU A 52 6.33 1.13 2.43
CA GLU A 52 7.34 2.00 1.82
C GLU A 52 8.76 1.61 2.28
N GLY A 53 9.64 1.31 1.33
CA GLY A 53 11.02 0.93 1.61
C GLY A 53 11.23 -0.48 2.17
N TYR A 54 10.15 -1.20 2.49
CA TYR A 54 10.20 -2.56 3.02
C TYR A 54 9.82 -3.60 1.97
N THR A 55 8.60 -3.49 1.43
CA THR A 55 8.07 -4.41 0.42
C THR A 55 7.81 -3.70 -0.89
N HIS A 56 7.38 -2.45 -0.84
CA HIS A 56 7.01 -1.67 -2.01
C HIS A 56 7.48 -0.22 -1.88
N ASN A 57 7.60 0.50 -2.98
CA ASN A 57 7.77 1.95 -3.01
C ASN A 57 6.71 2.60 -3.88
N LEU A 58 6.14 3.72 -3.42
CA LEU A 58 5.37 4.60 -4.27
C LEU A 58 6.31 5.40 -5.17
N ILE A 59 6.05 5.34 -6.47
CA ILE A 59 6.73 6.18 -7.45
C ILE A 59 5.91 7.47 -7.58
N ILE A 60 6.43 8.54 -7.00
CA ILE A 60 5.90 9.91 -7.04
C ILE A 60 6.51 10.74 -8.16
#